data_AF-A0A3D9SCY0-F1
#
_entry.id   AF-A0A3D9SCY0-F1
#
_cell.length_a   1.000
_cell.length_b   1.000
_cell.length_c   1.000
_cell.angle_alpha   90.00
_cell.angle_beta   90.00
_cell.angle_gamma   90.00
#
_symmetry.space_group_name_H-M   'P 1'
#
loop_
_entity.id
_entity.type
_entity.pdbx_description
1 polymer ?
#
loop_
_entity_poly.entity_id
_entity_poly.type
_entity_poly.pdbx_seq_one_letter_code
_entity_poly.pdbx_strand_id
1 'polypeptide(L)'
;MNHTPAIVYANRLCDSDTTTNKLIYQIKQDRLSSKELDKLQARCSAELSELRNELNELLKELRAIAEGSNRPAAEPRKHAA
;
A
#
# COMPACT_ATOMS: atom_id res chain seq x y z
N MET A 1 -11.99 -8.63 18.05
CA MET A 1 -11.02 -7.65 17.52
C MET A 1 -11.41 -7.40 16.07
N ASN A 2 -12.08 -6.27 15.81
CA ASN A 2 -12.51 -5.93 14.46
C ASN A 2 -11.32 -5.28 13.75
N HIS A 3 -10.53 -6.08 13.03
CA HIS A 3 -9.52 -5.57 12.11
C HIS A 3 -10.24 -5.01 10.89
N THR A 4 -10.61 -3.73 10.93
CA THR A 4 -10.85 -2.98 9.71
C THR A 4 -9.54 -3.02 8.92
N PRO A 5 -9.51 -3.51 7.67
CA PRO A 5 -8.28 -3.52 6.91
C PRO A 5 -7.76 -2.07 6.79
N ALA A 6 -6.50 -1.86 7.18
CA ALA A 6 -5.82 -0.57 7.10
C ALA A 6 -5.60 -0.09 5.65
N ILE A 7 -5.86 -0.97 4.67
CA ILE A 7 -5.80 -0.65 3.26
C ILE A 7 -7.08 0.10 2.91
N VAL A 8 -7.00 1.42 2.98
CA VAL A 8 -7.99 2.31 2.40
C VAL A 8 -8.02 1.99 0.90
N TYR A 9 -9.18 1.57 0.39
CA TYR A 9 -9.45 1.50 -1.04
C TYR A 9 -9.47 2.94 -1.60
N ALA A 10 -8.29 3.55 -1.73
CA ALA A 10 -8.12 4.78 -2.46
C ALA A 10 -8.62 4.55 -3.89
N ASN A 11 -9.28 5.54 -4.49
CA ASN A 11 -9.72 5.46 -5.89
C ASN A 11 -8.49 5.65 -6.80
N ARG A 12 -7.65 4.62 -6.93
CA ARG A 12 -6.37 4.71 -7.64
C ARG A 12 -6.60 4.65 -9.15
N LEU A 13 -5.73 5.29 -9.92
CA LEU A 13 -5.72 5.13 -11.37
C LEU A 13 -5.51 3.67 -11.77
N CYS A 14 -4.65 2.95 -11.05
CA CYS A 14 -4.34 1.56 -11.32
C CYS A 14 -5.50 0.59 -11.07
N ASP A 15 -6.53 0.99 -10.34
CA ASP A 15 -7.67 0.10 -10.02
C ASP A 15 -8.67 0.00 -11.18
N SER A 16 -8.56 0.90 -12.17
CA SER A 16 -9.42 0.92 -13.36
C SER A 16 -8.60 0.70 -14.62
N ASP A 17 -8.55 -0.55 -15.09
CA ASP A 17 -7.94 -0.92 -16.37
C ASP A 17 -8.48 -0.08 -17.53
N THR A 18 -9.79 0.20 -17.52
CA THR A 18 -10.43 1.03 -18.55
C THR A 18 -9.91 2.46 -18.53
N THR A 19 -9.71 3.05 -17.36
CA THR A 19 -9.21 4.42 -17.22
C THR A 19 -7.73 4.50 -17.59
N THR A 20 -6.94 3.51 -17.15
CA THR A 20 -5.52 3.37 -17.50
C THR A 20 -5.33 3.23 -19.01
N ASN A 21 -6.09 2.35 -19.66
CA ASN A 21 -6.01 2.16 -21.11
C ASN A 21 -6.40 3.41 -21.91
N LYS A 22 -7.41 4.15 -21.46
CA LYS A 22 -7.80 5.42 -22.09
C LYS A 22 -6.69 6.47 -21.98
N LEU A 23 -6.05 6.59 -20.82
CA LEU A 23 -4.93 7.52 -20.62
C LEU A 23 -3.73 7.15 -21.48
N ILE A 24 -3.37 5.86 -21.54
CA ILE A 24 -2.30 5.36 -22.42
C ILE A 24 -2.59 5.72 -23.88
N TYR A 25 -3.83 5.52 -24.33
CA TYR A 25 -4.24 5.88 -25.68
C TYR A 25 -4.12 7.39 -25.94
N GLN A 26 -4.55 8.23 -25.00
CA GLN A 26 -4.45 9.69 -25.12
C GLN A 26 -3.00 10.18 -25.15
N ILE A 27 -2.11 9.59 -24.33
CA ILE A 27 -0.67 9.88 -24.34
C ILE A 27 -0.07 9.50 -25.69
N LYS A 28 -0.34 8.29 -26.19
CA LYS A 28 0.21 7.80 -27.47
C LYS A 28 -0.25 8.62 -28.68
N GLN A 29 -1.33 9.39 -28.55
CA GLN A 29 -1.86 10.25 -29.61
C GLN A 29 -1.54 11.73 -29.41
N ASP A 30 -0.66 12.06 -28.46
CA ASP A 30 -0.32 13.44 -28.09
C ASP A 30 -1.57 14.31 -27.82
N ARG A 31 -2.63 13.69 -27.28
CA ARG A 31 -3.91 14.37 -27.00
C ARG A 31 -3.94 15.06 -25.64
N LEU A 32 -2.90 14.92 -24.84
CA LEU A 32 -2.75 15.60 -23.56
C LEU A 32 -1.81 16.78 -23.73
N SER A 33 -2.23 17.94 -23.27
CA SER A 33 -1.35 19.09 -23.17
C SER A 33 -0.24 18.83 -22.14
N SER A 34 0.88 19.57 -22.25
CA SER A 34 1.98 19.48 -21.28
C SER A 34 1.50 19.63 -19.83
N LYS A 35 0.56 20.56 -19.59
CA LYS A 35 -0.03 20.78 -18.26
C LYS A 35 -0.85 19.59 -17.75
N GLU A 36 -1.51 18.86 -18.64
CA GLU A 36 -2.26 17.65 -18.28
C GLU A 36 -1.33 16.47 -18.01
N LEU A 37 -0.23 16.37 -18.76
CA LEU A 37 0.85 15.40 -18.50
C LEU A 37 1.50 15.65 -17.14
N ASP A 38 1.81 16.91 -16.80
CA ASP A 38 2.39 17.27 -15.50
C ASP A 38 1.46 16.88 -14.34
N LYS A 39 0.15 17.16 -14.49
CA LYS A 39 -0.86 16.76 -13.50
C LYS A 39 -0.97 15.25 -13.36
N LEU A 40 -0.95 14.52 -14.48
CA LEU A 40 -1.00 13.07 -14.49
C LEU A 40 0.24 12.49 -13.80
N GLN A 41 1.42 13.01 -14.12
CA GLN A 41 2.67 12.60 -13.48
C GLN A 41 2.67 12.87 -11.97
N ALA A 42 2.20 14.04 -11.54
CA ALA A 42 2.07 14.37 -10.12
C ALA A 42 1.13 13.39 -9.40
N ARG A 43 -0.02 13.07 -10.03
CA ARG A 43 -0.98 12.10 -9.48
C ARG A 43 -0.39 10.69 -9.40
N CYS A 44 0.25 10.21 -10.46
CA CYS A 44 0.90 8.90 -10.45
C CYS A 44 2.01 8.82 -9.39
N SER A 45 2.78 9.90 -9.20
CA SER A 45 3.84 9.97 -8.19
C SER A 45 3.29 9.92 -6.77
N ALA A 46 2.17 10.60 -6.52
CA ALA A 46 1.47 10.56 -5.24
C ALA A 46 0.94 9.13 -4.94
N GLU A 47 0.26 8.51 -5.90
CA GLU A 47 -0.28 7.14 -5.75
C GLU A 47 0.85 6.12 -5.49
N LEU A 48 2.00 6.23 -6.17
CA LEU A 48 3.17 5.40 -5.91
C LEU A 48 3.74 5.59 -4.51
N SER A 49 3.77 6.83 -4.01
CA SER A 49 4.24 7.12 -2.65
C SER A 49 3.31 6.52 -1.60
N GLU A 50 2.00 6.60 -1.81
CA GLU A 50 0.99 5.99 -0.92
C GLU A 50 1.13 4.46 -0.88
N LEU A 51 1.20 3.81 -2.05
CA LEU A 51 1.40 2.36 -2.15
C LEU A 51 2.68 1.90 -1.44
N ARG A 52 3.77 2.66 -1.58
CA ARG A 52 5.03 2.38 -0.88
C ARG A 52 4.86 2.47 0.63
N ASN A 53 4.12 3.46 1.14
CA ASN A 53 3.87 3.61 2.56
C ASN A 53 2.99 2.48 3.11
N GLU A 54 1.95 2.09 2.39
CA GLU A 54 1.11 0.94 2.74
C GLU A 54 1.91 -0.36 2.80
N LEU A 55 2.77 -0.60 1.81
CA LEU A 55 3.66 -1.76 1.82
C LEU A 55 4.62 -1.75 3.01
N ASN A 56 5.15 -0.57 3.37
CA ASN A 56 6.04 -0.44 4.52
C ASN A 56 5.33 -0.75 5.84
N GLU A 57 4.08 -0.28 6.02
CA GLU A 57 3.31 -0.59 7.22
C GLU A 57 2.95 -2.09 7.29
N LEU A 58 2.54 -2.71 6.18
CA LEU A 58 2.31 -4.16 6.13
C LEU A 58 3.57 -4.97 6.48
N LEU A 59 4.74 -4.55 5.96
CA LEU A 59 6.02 -5.18 6.31
C LEU A 59 6.36 -5.03 7.79
N LYS A 60 6.04 -3.87 8.39
CA LYS A 60 6.25 -3.61 9.81
C LYS A 60 5.33 -4.48 10.68
N GLU A 61 4.07 -4.64 10.29
CA GLU A 61 3.13 -5.56 10.94
C GLU A 61 3.63 -7.01 10.88
N LEU A 62 4.07 -7.47 9.71
CA LEU A 62 4.63 -8.82 9.54
C LEU A 62 5.88 -9.06 10.41
N ARG A 63 6.76 -8.06 10.53
CA ARG A 63 7.93 -8.14 11.42
C ARG A 63 7.51 -8.21 12.88
N ALA A 64 6.55 -7.40 13.32
CA ALA A 64 6.05 -7.44 14.68
C ALA A 64 5.42 -8.81 15.03
N ILE A 65 4.71 -9.43 14.09
CA ILE A 65 4.18 -10.79 14.25
C ILE A 65 5.32 -11.81 14.37
N ALA A 66 6.32 -11.75 13.48
CA ALA A 66 7.47 -12.66 13.51
C ALA A 66 8.28 -12.55 14.81
N GLU A 67 8.49 -11.33 15.33
CA GLU A 67 9.17 -11.08 16.59
C GLU A 67 8.34 -11.52 17.80
N GLY A 68 7.02 -11.28 17.78
CA GLY A 68 6.10 -11.71 18.83
C GLY A 68 5.95 -13.23 18.93
N SER A 69 6.00 -13.95 17.81
CA SER A 69 6.00 -15.42 17.77
C SER A 69 7.28 -16.07 18.30
N ASN A 70 8.37 -15.30 18.45
CA ASN A 70 9.67 -15.82 18.90
C ASN A 70 9.93 -15.62 20.40
N ARG A 71 8.92 -15.17 21.15
CA ARG A 71 9.04 -15.05 22.61
C ARG A 71 8.73 -16.43 23.23
N PRO A 72 9.72 -17.17 23.77
CA PRO A 72 9.42 -18.40 24.47
C PRO A 72 8.47 -18.05 25.63
N ALA A 73 7.33 -18.75 25.69
CA ALA A 73 6.43 -18.67 26.82
C ALA A 73 7.25 -18.92 28.08
N ALA A 74 7.40 -17.89 28.92
CA ALA A 74 8.10 -18.02 30.19
C ALA A 74 7.48 -19.20 30.95
N GLU A 75 8.27 -20.25 31.17
CA GLU A 75 7.82 -21.45 31.86
C GLU A 75 7.24 -21.08 33.24
N PRO A 76 6.13 -21.71 33.65
CA PRO A 76 5.57 -21.45 34.97
C PRO A 76 6.55 -21.96 36.02
N ARG A 77 7.10 -21.03 36.81
CA ARG A 77 7.92 -21.34 37.99
C ARG A 77 7.07 -22.20 38.94
N LYS A 78 7.32 -23.51 38.95
CA LYS A 78 6.87 -24.40 40.01
C LYS A 78 7.57 -23.99 41.30
N HIS A 79 6.90 -23.20 42.14
CA HIS A 79 7.26 -23.12 43.54
C HIS A 79 6.77 -24.39 44.23
N ALA A 80 7.70 -25.32 44.46
CA ALA A 80 7.56 -26.40 45.40
C ALA A 80 8.12 -25.93 46.75
N ALA A 81 7.28 -25.97 47.78
CA ALA A 81 7.61 -26.29 49.19
C ALA A 81 6.29 -26.31 49.98
#